data_AF-F2BF94-F1
#
_entry.id   AF-F2BF94-F1
#
_cell.length_a   1.000
_cell.length_b   1.000
_cell.length_c   1.000
_cell.angle_alpha   90.00
_cell.angle_beta   90.00
_cell.angle_gamma   90.00
#
_symmetry.space_group_name_H-M   'P 1'
#
loop_
_entity.id
_entity.type
_entity.pdbx_description
1 polymer ?
#
loop_
_entity_poly.entity_id
_entity_poly.type
_entity_poly.pdbx_seq_one_letter_code
_entity_poly.pdbx_strand_id
1 'polypeptide(L)'
;MPDTAPAPRGTCLAFDFGEKRIGVAQGSAETATAHPLSTLSGGSNEQKFAAIAALIREWQPDYLVVGLPVHSDGTEHELTRLARKFGRRLHERFALPVYFADERHTSLLAESLLAEAQVFGRKQKSVLDSVAAQVILFDFFDSGAVERLNGGG
;
A
#
# COMPACT_ATOMS: atom_id res chain seq x y z
N MET A 1 -17.88 -14.78 2.64
CA MET A 1 -16.96 -13.65 2.41
C MET A 1 -15.65 -14.04 3.09
N PRO A 2 -14.46 -13.77 2.51
CA PRO A 2 -13.22 -14.06 3.23
C PRO A 2 -13.24 -13.29 4.56
N ASP A 3 -12.70 -13.88 5.62
CA ASP A 3 -12.51 -13.23 6.92
C ASP A 3 -11.50 -12.07 6.74
N THR A 4 -11.99 -10.87 6.41
CA THR A 4 -11.15 -9.66 6.42
C THR A 4 -11.10 -9.09 7.83
N ALA A 5 -9.92 -8.70 8.28
CA ALA A 5 -9.76 -8.00 9.55
C ALA A 5 -10.04 -6.50 9.35
N PRO A 6 -10.86 -5.84 10.18
CA PRO A 6 -11.14 -4.42 10.00
C PRO A 6 -9.87 -3.59 10.13
N ALA A 7 -9.84 -2.44 9.45
CA ALA A 7 -8.74 -1.49 9.56
C ALA A 7 -8.58 -1.03 11.02
N PRO A 8 -7.37 -1.13 11.61
CA PRO A 8 -7.15 -0.67 12.97
C PRO A 8 -7.18 0.85 13.05
N ARG A 9 -7.37 1.37 14.27
CA ARG A 9 -7.24 2.80 14.56
C ARG A 9 -5.79 3.25 14.52
N GLY A 10 -5.59 4.57 14.40
CA GLY A 10 -4.27 5.18 14.30
C GLY A 10 -3.89 5.63 12.89
N THR A 11 -2.62 5.98 12.77
CA THR A 11 -1.97 6.44 11.55
C THR A 11 -1.22 5.28 10.88
N CYS A 12 -1.11 5.35 9.56
CA CYS A 12 -0.43 4.31 8.80
C CYS A 12 0.35 4.86 7.61
N LEU A 13 1.32 4.06 7.18
CA LEU A 13 1.95 4.20 5.87
C LEU A 13 1.56 3.04 4.97
N ALA A 14 1.08 3.34 3.78
CA ALA A 14 0.81 2.37 2.73
C ALA A 14 1.92 2.30 1.70
N PHE A 15 2.13 1.10 1.18
CA PHE A 15 3.10 0.81 0.14
C PHE A 15 2.43 0.09 -1.03
N ASP A 16 2.48 0.71 -2.21
CA ASP A 16 2.22 0.06 -3.49
C ASP A 16 3.53 -0.55 -3.99
N PHE A 17 3.69 -1.87 -3.86
CA PHE A 17 4.93 -2.55 -4.16
C PHE A 17 5.04 -2.91 -5.64
N GLY A 18 5.94 -2.22 -6.35
CA GLY A 18 6.49 -2.66 -7.63
C GLY A 18 7.98 -2.95 -7.53
N GLU A 19 8.48 -3.89 -8.34
CA GLU A 19 9.92 -4.25 -8.32
C GLU A 19 10.84 -3.04 -8.59
N LYS A 20 10.41 -2.16 -9.49
CA LYS A 20 11.18 -0.96 -9.88
C LYS A 20 10.88 0.26 -9.02
N ARG A 21 9.66 0.35 -8.48
CA ARG A 21 9.12 1.55 -7.81
C ARG A 21 8.20 1.14 -6.67
N ILE A 22 8.25 1.88 -5.57
CA ILE A 22 7.34 1.69 -4.45
C ILE A 22 6.62 3.02 -4.21
N GLY A 23 5.31 3.05 -4.44
CA GLY A 23 4.48 4.20 -4.08
C GLY A 23 4.29 4.23 -2.56
N VAL A 24 4.34 5.40 -1.94
CA VAL A 24 4.12 5.56 -0.50
C VAL A 24 3.03 6.58 -0.23
N ALA A 25 2.10 6.25 0.64
CA ALA A 25 1.05 7.15 1.12
C ALA A 25 0.94 7.08 2.65
N GLN A 26 0.38 8.12 3.25
CA GLN A 26 0.06 8.21 4.67
C GLN A 26 -1.45 8.35 4.84
N GLY A 27 -2.01 7.75 5.88
CA GLY A 27 -3.42 7.96 6.19
C GLY A 27 -3.83 7.52 7.58
N SER A 28 -5.13 7.69 7.86
CA SER A 28 -5.77 7.23 9.09
C SER A 28 -7.19 6.77 8.78
N ALA A 29 -7.55 5.60 9.31
CA ALA A 29 -8.89 5.05 9.18
C ALA A 29 -9.95 5.88 9.93
N GLU A 30 -9.56 6.55 11.02
CA GLU A 30 -10.49 7.31 11.87
C GLU A 30 -10.99 8.58 11.19
N THR A 31 -10.12 9.26 10.44
CA THR A 31 -10.46 10.45 9.66
C THR A 31 -10.85 10.12 8.21
N ALA A 32 -10.73 8.85 7.81
CA ALA A 32 -10.89 8.39 6.43
C ALA A 32 -10.07 9.23 5.43
N THR A 33 -8.85 9.61 5.81
CA THR A 33 -7.94 10.42 4.98
C THR A 33 -6.74 9.61 4.52
N ALA A 34 -6.35 9.80 3.27
CA ALA A 34 -5.12 9.26 2.70
C ALA A 34 -4.46 10.32 1.82
N HIS A 35 -3.13 10.42 1.86
CA HIS A 35 -2.34 11.37 1.08
C HIS A 35 -1.09 10.70 0.48
N PRO A 36 -0.82 10.86 -0.82
CA PRO A 36 0.42 10.38 -1.40
C PRO A 36 1.60 11.17 -0.84
N LEU A 37 2.67 10.46 -0.46
CA LEU A 37 3.89 11.07 0.09
C LEU A 37 5.00 11.13 -0.95
N SER A 38 5.38 9.97 -1.49
CA SER A 38 6.52 9.87 -2.41
C SER A 38 6.48 8.58 -3.23
N THR A 39 7.29 8.51 -4.27
CA THR A 39 7.57 7.27 -5.00
C THR A 39 9.06 6.95 -4.87
N LEU A 40 9.37 5.83 -4.22
CA LEU A 40 10.73 5.35 -4.08
C LEU A 40 11.12 4.58 -5.34
N SER A 41 12.05 5.10 -6.14
CA SER A 41 12.48 4.49 -7.40
C SER A 41 13.99 4.43 -7.50
N GLY A 42 14.50 3.45 -8.27
CA GLY A 42 15.93 3.23 -8.43
C GLY A 42 16.60 2.68 -7.16
N GLY A 43 17.92 2.51 -7.24
CA GLY A 43 18.76 2.09 -6.12
C GLY A 43 18.62 0.62 -5.71
N SER A 44 19.44 0.20 -4.76
CA SER A 44 19.38 -1.11 -4.13
C SER A 44 18.16 -1.23 -3.20
N ASN A 45 17.77 -2.46 -2.86
CA ASN A 45 16.71 -2.67 -1.86
C ASN A 45 17.03 -1.98 -0.53
N GLU A 46 18.30 -1.93 -0.15
CA GLU A 46 18.72 -1.32 1.11
C GLU A 46 18.53 0.20 1.13
N GLN A 47 18.77 0.87 0.00
CA GLN A 47 18.47 2.29 -0.16
C GLN A 47 16.97 2.57 -0.04
N LYS A 48 16.12 1.71 -0.62
CA LYS A 48 14.66 1.81 -0.48
C LYS A 48 14.24 1.65 0.98
N PHE A 49 14.77 0.65 1.69
CA PHE A 49 14.47 0.47 3.11
C PHE A 49 15.00 1.61 3.99
N ALA A 50 16.12 2.24 3.65
CA ALA A 50 16.60 3.41 4.36
C ALA A 50 15.67 4.62 4.18
N ALA A 51 15.14 4.83 2.96
CA ALA A 51 14.12 5.85 2.71
C ALA A 51 12.82 5.56 3.47
N ILE A 52 12.37 4.30 3.49
CA ILE A 52 11.20 3.88 4.29
C ILE A 52 11.45 4.14 5.79
N ALA A 53 12.64 3.82 6.30
CA ALA A 53 13.00 4.08 7.69
C ALA A 53 12.93 5.58 8.04
N ALA A 54 13.35 6.46 7.11
CA ALA A 54 13.23 7.90 7.28
C ALA A 54 11.76 8.33 7.37
N LEU A 55 10.91 7.81 6.49
CA LEU A 55 9.46 8.09 6.51
C LEU A 55 8.79 7.57 7.78
N ILE A 56 9.12 6.36 8.24
CA ILE A 56 8.59 5.81 9.49
C ILE A 56 9.01 6.69 10.69
N ARG A 57 10.25 7.15 10.72
CA ARG A 57 10.73 8.04 11.80
C ARG A 57 10.02 9.40 11.77
N GLU A 58 9.75 9.94 10.59
CA GLU A 58 9.11 11.24 10.41
C GLU A 58 7.61 11.19 10.74
N TRP A 59 6.90 10.19 10.23
CA TRP A 59 5.45 10.09 10.32
C TRP A 59 4.95 9.25 11.50
N GLN A 60 5.82 8.46 12.12
CA GLN A 60 5.54 7.62 13.29
C GLN A 60 4.22 6.81 13.16
N PRO A 61 4.05 6.01 12.09
CA PRO A 61 2.82 5.25 11.90
C PRO A 61 2.63 4.17 12.97
N ASP A 62 1.39 3.94 13.36
CA ASP A 62 1.00 2.86 14.28
C ASP A 62 1.08 1.49 13.59
N TYR A 63 0.86 1.45 12.26
CA TYR A 63 0.94 0.25 11.46
C TYR A 63 1.27 0.54 9.99
N LEU A 64 1.66 -0.50 9.26
CA LEU A 64 1.98 -0.42 7.84
C LEU A 64 0.95 -1.20 7.01
N VAL A 65 0.68 -0.73 5.80
CA VAL A 65 -0.21 -1.38 4.84
C VAL A 65 0.57 -1.69 3.57
N VAL A 66 0.46 -2.91 3.05
CA VAL A 66 1.10 -3.32 1.80
C VAL A 66 0.02 -3.82 0.85
N GLY A 67 -0.05 -3.24 -0.34
CA GLY A 67 -0.91 -3.75 -1.40
C GLY A 67 -0.46 -5.14 -1.85
N LEU A 68 -1.44 -6.04 -2.01
CA LEU A 68 -1.24 -7.33 -2.64
C LEU A 68 -1.91 -7.32 -4.00
N PRO A 69 -1.12 -7.36 -5.09
CA PRO A 69 -1.65 -7.59 -6.42
C PRO A 69 -2.32 -8.95 -6.44
N VAL A 70 -3.59 -9.00 -6.81
CA VAL A 70 -4.35 -10.24 -6.97
C VAL A 70 -4.91 -10.26 -8.39
N HIS A 71 -4.43 -11.20 -9.20
CA HIS A 71 -4.95 -11.40 -10.54
C HIS A 71 -6.14 -12.36 -10.52
N SER A 72 -7.11 -12.09 -11.39
CA SER A 72 -8.39 -12.80 -11.49
C SER A 72 -8.27 -14.25 -12.01
N ASP A 73 -7.08 -14.66 -12.47
CA ASP A 73 -6.85 -15.99 -13.06
C ASP A 73 -6.41 -17.08 -12.07
N GLY A 74 -6.18 -16.71 -10.80
CA GLY A 74 -5.86 -17.66 -9.74
C GLY A 74 -4.39 -18.13 -9.70
N THR A 75 -3.53 -17.63 -10.57
CA THR A 75 -2.09 -17.92 -10.51
C THR A 75 -1.44 -17.00 -9.48
N GLU A 76 -0.75 -17.56 -8.47
CA GLU A 76 0.09 -16.75 -7.57
C GLU A 76 1.27 -16.19 -8.37
N HIS A 77 1.07 -15.01 -8.97
CA HIS A 77 2.11 -14.35 -9.72
C HIS A 77 3.22 -13.91 -8.78
N GLU A 78 4.46 -14.03 -9.27
CA GLU A 78 5.69 -13.76 -8.54
C GLU A 78 5.68 -12.42 -7.77
N LEU A 79 4.94 -11.42 -8.28
CA LEU A 79 4.77 -10.12 -7.65
C LEU A 79 4.06 -10.19 -6.29
N THR A 80 2.99 -10.99 -6.14
CA THR A 80 2.30 -11.18 -4.85
C THR A 80 3.24 -11.80 -3.83
N ARG A 81 4.04 -12.81 -4.24
CA ARG A 81 5.07 -13.43 -3.39
C ARG A 81 6.15 -12.43 -2.96
N LEU A 82 6.57 -11.55 -3.87
CA LEU A 82 7.54 -10.49 -3.58
C LEU A 82 6.96 -9.42 -2.66
N ALA A 83 5.70 -9.01 -2.83
CA ALA A 83 5.00 -8.07 -1.97
C ALA A 83 4.85 -8.63 -0.54
N ARG A 84 4.47 -9.90 -0.38
CA ARG A 84 4.45 -10.59 0.92
C ARG A 84 5.84 -10.63 1.56
N LYS A 85 6.88 -10.92 0.79
CA LYS A 85 8.28 -10.91 1.28
C LYS A 85 8.72 -9.51 1.71
N PHE A 86 8.29 -8.48 0.99
CA PHE A 86 8.50 -7.09 1.35
C PHE A 86 7.82 -6.74 2.67
N GLY A 87 6.53 -7.09 2.83
CA GLY A 87 5.80 -6.91 4.09
C GLY A 87 6.44 -7.62 5.28
N ARG A 88 6.90 -8.87 5.12
CA ARG A 88 7.66 -9.57 6.18
C ARG A 88 8.94 -8.83 6.58
N ARG A 89 9.70 -8.33 5.62
CA ARG A 89 10.92 -7.55 5.91
C ARG A 89 10.62 -6.22 6.59
N LEU A 90 9.52 -5.55 6.24
CA LEU A 90 9.05 -4.36 6.96
C LEU A 90 8.78 -4.71 8.42
N HIS A 91 8.02 -5.77 8.64
CA HIS A 91 7.67 -6.26 9.97
C HIS A 91 8.91 -6.57 10.81
N GLU A 92 9.82 -7.38 10.28
CA GLU A 92 11.06 -7.79 10.95
C GLU A 92 11.98 -6.60 11.27
N ARG A 93 12.05 -5.60 10.38
CA ARG A 93 13.00 -4.48 10.51
C ARG A 93 12.49 -3.36 11.40
N PHE A 94 11.18 -3.11 11.40
CA PHE A 94 10.59 -1.95 12.08
C PHE A 94 9.74 -2.33 13.28
N ALA A 95 9.49 -3.63 13.51
CA ALA A 95 8.64 -4.13 14.59
C ALA A 95 7.23 -3.52 14.62
N LEU A 96 6.75 -3.05 13.46
CA LEU A 96 5.39 -2.54 13.29
C LEU A 96 4.46 -3.63 12.75
N PRO A 97 3.18 -3.65 13.16
CA PRO A 97 2.18 -4.48 12.51
C PRO A 97 2.10 -4.16 11.02
N VAL A 98 2.00 -5.20 10.20
CA VAL A 98 1.85 -5.06 8.74
C VAL A 98 0.54 -5.70 8.33
N TYR A 99 -0.30 -4.93 7.66
CA TYR A 99 -1.56 -5.38 7.08
C TYR A 99 -1.43 -5.45 5.57
N PHE A 100 -2.05 -6.46 4.98
CA PHE A 100 -2.08 -6.62 3.54
C PHE A 100 -3.47 -6.29 3.01
N ALA A 101 -3.52 -5.38 2.04
CA ALA A 101 -4.74 -4.93 1.37
C ALA A 101 -4.90 -5.64 0.03
N ASP A 102 -6.13 -5.93 -0.36
CA ASP A 102 -6.45 -6.61 -1.61
C ASP A 102 -6.56 -5.61 -2.76
N GLU A 103 -5.73 -5.72 -3.80
CA GLU A 103 -5.74 -4.70 -4.86
C GLU A 103 -6.83 -4.91 -5.92
N ARG A 104 -7.69 -5.94 -5.84
CA ARG A 104 -8.67 -6.28 -6.89
C ARG A 104 -9.61 -5.14 -7.27
N HIS A 105 -9.87 -4.22 -6.34
CA HIS A 105 -10.85 -3.13 -6.50
C HIS A 105 -10.22 -1.78 -6.85
N THR A 106 -8.89 -1.67 -6.78
CA THR A 106 -8.16 -0.41 -6.94
C THR A 106 -8.31 0.17 -8.36
N SER A 107 -8.41 -0.67 -9.39
CA SER A 107 -8.60 -0.24 -10.78
C SER A 107 -9.90 0.54 -11.00
N LEU A 108 -11.01 0.11 -10.41
CA LEU A 108 -12.32 0.77 -10.58
C LEU A 108 -12.36 2.12 -9.87
N LEU A 109 -11.87 2.17 -8.63
CA LEU A 109 -11.85 3.38 -7.81
C LEU A 109 -10.91 4.43 -8.43
N ALA A 110 -9.79 3.98 -8.99
CA ALA A 110 -8.85 4.86 -9.64
C ALA A 110 -9.35 5.36 -11.02
N GLU A 111 -10.07 4.52 -11.79
CA GLU A 111 -10.79 4.97 -12.99
C GLU A 111 -11.84 6.04 -12.68
N SER A 112 -12.62 5.89 -11.60
CA SER A 112 -13.59 6.89 -11.15
C SER A 112 -12.93 8.23 -10.82
N LEU A 113 -11.84 8.23 -10.03
CA LEU A 113 -11.11 9.44 -9.65
C LEU A 113 -10.54 10.19 -10.87
N LEU A 114 -10.06 9.47 -11.88
CA LEU A 114 -9.52 10.06 -13.11
C LEU A 114 -10.60 10.64 -14.02
N ALA A 115 -11.75 9.96 -14.10
CA ALA A 115 -12.90 10.42 -14.87
C ALA A 115 -13.41 11.74 -14.30
N GLU A 116 -13.53 11.84 -12.97
CA GLU A 116 -13.87 13.09 -12.27
C GLU A 116 -12.85 14.20 -12.52
N ALA A 117 -11.56 13.86 -12.58
CA ALA A 117 -10.48 14.82 -12.86
C ALA A 117 -10.30 15.16 -14.35
N GLN A 118 -11.10 14.57 -15.26
CA GLN A 118 -10.97 14.72 -16.73
C GLN A 118 -9.55 14.44 -17.27
N VAL A 119 -8.82 13.50 -16.66
CA VAL A 119 -7.46 13.14 -17.07
C VAL A 119 -7.48 11.91 -17.97
N PHE A 120 -7.00 12.06 -19.21
CA PHE A 120 -7.01 10.98 -20.22
C PHE A 120 -5.62 10.59 -20.71
N GLY A 121 -5.49 9.36 -21.23
CA GLY A 121 -4.31 8.90 -21.98
C GLY A 121 -3.04 8.73 -21.13
N ARG A 122 -1.87 9.14 -21.63
CA ARG A 122 -0.60 8.96 -20.89
C ARG A 122 -0.56 9.69 -19.54
N LYS A 123 -1.26 10.83 -19.42
CA LYS A 123 -1.38 11.56 -18.16
C LYS A 123 -2.15 10.76 -17.12
N GLN A 124 -3.16 10.01 -17.55
CA GLN A 124 -3.96 9.13 -16.70
C GLN A 124 -3.08 8.08 -16.01
N LYS A 125 -2.25 7.37 -16.78
CA LYS A 125 -1.33 6.37 -16.24
C LYS A 125 -0.33 6.98 -15.24
N SER A 126 0.21 8.17 -15.55
CA SER A 126 1.14 8.84 -14.65
C SER A 126 0.48 9.29 -13.34
N VAL A 127 -0.79 9.72 -13.38
CA VAL A 127 -1.54 10.12 -12.19
C VAL A 127 -1.88 8.88 -11.35
N LEU A 128 -2.39 7.81 -11.96
CA LEU A 128 -2.65 6.52 -11.31
C LEU A 128 -1.44 6.01 -10.54
N ASP A 129 -0.31 5.94 -11.25
CA ASP A 129 0.98 5.53 -10.71
C ASP A 129 1.43 6.37 -9.50
N SER A 130 1.01 7.64 -9.42
CA SER A 130 1.35 8.55 -8.32
C SER A 130 0.39 8.48 -7.12
N VAL A 131 -0.83 7.95 -7.32
CA VAL A 131 -1.87 7.87 -6.29
C VAL A 131 -2.19 6.43 -5.88
N ALA A 132 -1.57 5.42 -6.50
CA ALA A 132 -1.86 4.01 -6.23
C ALA A 132 -1.81 3.65 -4.73
N ALA A 133 -0.77 4.08 -4.01
CA ALA A 133 -0.66 3.87 -2.57
C ALA A 133 -1.77 4.55 -1.75
N GLN A 134 -2.30 5.67 -2.23
CA GLN A 134 -3.45 6.35 -1.62
C GLN A 134 -4.74 5.56 -1.84
N VAL A 135 -4.94 5.03 -3.06
CA VAL A 135 -6.10 4.18 -3.39
C VAL A 135 -6.09 2.90 -2.56
N ILE A 136 -4.92 2.30 -2.34
CA ILE A 136 -4.75 1.15 -1.43
C ILE A 136 -5.27 1.48 -0.02
N LEU A 137 -5.01 2.69 0.51
CA LEU A 137 -5.50 3.07 1.83
C LEU A 137 -7.02 3.21 1.87
N PHE A 138 -7.63 3.83 0.86
CA PHE A 138 -9.09 3.96 0.82
C PHE A 138 -9.77 2.60 0.76
N ASP A 139 -9.29 1.70 -0.09
CA ASP A 139 -9.82 0.34 -0.18
C ASP A 139 -9.60 -0.44 1.12
N PHE A 140 -8.42 -0.32 1.73
CA PHE A 140 -8.11 -0.93 3.02
C PHE A 140 -9.02 -0.44 4.15
N PHE A 141 -9.34 0.86 4.19
CA PHE A 141 -10.23 1.42 5.21
C PHE A 141 -11.68 0.95 5.05
N ASP A 142 -12.12 0.69 3.82
CA ASP A 142 -13.47 0.18 3.51
C ASP A 142 -13.59 -1.34 3.71
N SER A 143 -12.64 -2.10 3.15
CA SER A 143 -12.70 -3.56 3.03
C SER A 143 -11.94 -4.31 4.13
N GLY A 144 -10.98 -3.66 4.79
CA GLY A 144 -10.09 -4.27 5.77
C GLY A 144 -8.91 -5.04 5.16
N ALA A 145 -8.16 -5.71 6.03
CA ALA A 145 -6.99 -6.53 5.68
C ALA A 145 -7.40 -7.94 5.26
N VAL A 146 -6.77 -8.46 4.20
CA VAL A 146 -6.87 -9.89 3.84
C VAL A 146 -5.84 -10.77 4.55
N GLU A 147 -4.74 -10.16 5.02
CA GLU A 147 -3.73 -10.82 5.85
C GLU A 147 -3.10 -9.80 6.79
N ARG A 148 -2.59 -10.27 7.94
CA ARG A 148 -1.87 -9.45 8.90
C ARG A 148 -0.66 -10.18 9.48
N LEU A 149 0.42 -9.42 9.70
CA LEU A 149 1.57 -9.80 10.50
C LEU A 149 1.51 -8.95 11.77
N ASN A 150 1.18 -9.59 12.89
CA ASN A 150 1.15 -8.90 14.18
C ASN A 150 2.55 -8.88 14.78
N GLY A 151 2.91 -7.77 15.44
CA GLY A 151 4.03 -7.75 16.38
C GLY A 151 3.83 -8.84 17.41
N GLY A 152 4.78 -9.77 17.50
CA GLY A 152 4.83 -10.71 18.61
C GLY A 152 4.77 -9.93 19.93
N GLY A 153 3.94 -10.42 20.85
CA GLY A 153 3.83 -9.88 22.21
C GLY A 153 5.10 -10.03 23.02
#